data_AF-A0A1C3REV9-F1
#
_entry.id   AF-A0A1C3REV9-F1
#
_cell.length_a   1.000
_cell.length_b   1.000
_cell.length_c   1.000
_cell.angle_alpha   90.00
_cell.angle_beta   90.00
_cell.angle_gamma   90.00
#
_symmetry.space_group_name_H-M   'P 1'
#
loop_
_entity.id
_entity.type
_entity.pdbx_description
1 polymer ?
#
loop_
_entity_poly.entity_id
_entity_poly.type
_entity_poly.pdbx_seq_one_letter_code
_entity_poly.pdbx_strand_id
1 'polypeptide(L)' 'MDAAALLDIYDEALEEAHARGIGAPDDSKEAMTAAAMMLAAMDGIEDEAAYTQVQDIVAANH' A
#
# COMPACT_ATOMS: atom_id res chain seq x y z
N MET A 1 8.90 8.65 4.22
CA MET A 1 7.52 8.71 4.78
C MET A 1 7.48 7.91 6.09
N ASP A 2 6.50 8.11 6.98
CA ASP A 2 6.36 7.26 8.19
C ASP A 2 5.43 6.06 7.94
N ALA A 3 5.57 5.01 8.76
CA ALA A 3 4.81 3.76 8.58
C ALA A 3 3.29 3.96 8.79
N ALA A 4 2.90 4.90 9.65
CA ALA A 4 1.49 5.22 9.90
C ALA A 4 0.82 5.81 8.65
N ALA A 5 1.45 6.78 7.98
CA ALA A 5 0.88 7.36 6.78
C ALA A 5 0.83 6.36 5.61
N LEU A 6 1.76 5.39 5.54
CA LEU A 6 1.70 4.31 4.55
C LEU A 6 0.55 3.35 4.81
N LEU A 7 0.27 3.03 6.07
CA LEU A 7 -0.88 2.22 6.46
C LEU A 7 -2.19 2.95 6.15
N ASP A 8 -2.28 4.25 6.46
CA ASP A 8 -3.46 5.05 6.13
C ASP A 8 -3.75 5.04 4.62
N ILE A 9 -2.72 5.18 3.78
CA ILE A 9 -2.88 5.11 2.30
C ILE A 9 -3.28 3.70 1.86
N TYR A 10 -2.67 2.68 2.44
CA TYR A 10 -3.02 1.29 2.15
C TYR A 10 -4.49 1.02 2.48
N ASP A 11 -4.95 1.43 3.66
CA ASP A 11 -6.33 1.24 4.10
C ASP A 11 -7.32 2.05 3.24
N GLU A 12 -7.00 3.30 2.90
CA GLU A 12 -7.82 4.12 2.01
C GLU A 12 -7.96 3.47 0.62
N ALA A 13 -6.87 2.97 0.06
CA ALA A 13 -6.88 2.27 -1.22
C ALA A 13 -7.62 0.92 -1.15
N LEU A 14 -7.54 0.23 -0.01
CA LEU A 14 -8.24 -1.03 0.22
C LEU A 14 -9.76 -0.81 0.33
N GLU A 15 -10.18 0.21 1.07
CA GLU A 15 -11.58 0.64 1.15
C GLU A 15 -12.13 1.07 -0.22
N GLU A 16 -11.34 1.80 -1.03
CA GLU A 16 -11.73 2.18 -2.38
C GLU A 16 -11.89 0.95 -3.28
N ALA A 17 -10.96 -0.01 -3.22
CA ALA A 17 -11.06 -1.27 -3.95
C ALA A 17 -12.33 -2.05 -3.56
N HIS A 18 -12.64 -2.12 -2.25
CA HIS A 18 -13.89 -2.72 -1.76
C HIS A 18 -15.13 -2.00 -2.25
N ALA A 19 -15.13 -0.66 -2.24
CA ALA A 19 -16.24 0.15 -2.74
C ALA A 19 -16.49 -0.06 -4.24
N ARG A 20 -15.43 -0.38 -4.99
CA ARG A 20 -15.50 -0.75 -6.42
C ARG A 20 -15.87 -2.21 -6.67
N GLY A 21 -16.07 -2.99 -5.61
CA GLY A 21 -16.43 -4.40 -5.67
C GLY A 21 -15.26 -5.34 -5.99
N ILE A 22 -14.02 -4.86 -5.82
CA ILE A 22 -12.82 -5.69 -5.90
C ILE A 22 -12.69 -6.44 -4.58
N GLY A 23 -12.55 -7.75 -4.65
CA GLY A 23 -12.39 -8.60 -3.48
C GLY A 23 -10.96 -9.10 -3.33
N ALA A 24 -10.72 -9.73 -2.18
CA ALA A 24 -9.45 -10.38 -1.91
C ALA A 24 -9.14 -11.50 -2.93
N PRO A 25 -7.87 -11.65 -3.35
CA PRO A 25 -6.69 -10.92 -2.86
C PRO A 25 -6.32 -9.68 -3.70
N ASP A 26 -7.13 -9.31 -4.69
CA ASP A 26 -6.73 -8.29 -5.67
C ASP A 26 -6.87 -6.86 -5.13
N ASP A 27 -7.82 -6.63 -4.21
CA ASP A 27 -7.94 -5.39 -3.41
C ASP A 27 -6.62 -5.01 -2.70
N SER A 28 -6.01 -6.00 -2.08
CA SER A 28 -4.83 -5.87 -1.23
C SER A 28 -3.60 -5.61 -2.08
N LYS A 29 -3.53 -6.18 -3.28
CA LYS A 29 -2.46 -5.91 -4.24
C LYS A 29 -2.56 -4.50 -4.82
N GLU A 30 -3.77 -4.06 -5.17
CA GLU A 30 -3.98 -2.69 -5.64
C GLU A 30 -3.60 -1.68 -4.54
N ALA A 31 -4.04 -1.92 -3.31
CA ALA A 31 -3.69 -1.09 -2.17
C ALA A 31 -2.18 -1.06 -1.88
N MET A 32 -1.50 -2.21 -1.88
CA MET A 32 -0.04 -2.26 -1.72
C MET A 32 0.67 -1.50 -2.84
N THR A 33 0.21 -1.64 -4.08
CA THR A 33 0.80 -0.97 -5.24
C THR A 33 0.63 0.55 -5.15
N ALA A 34 -0.55 1.02 -4.73
CA ALA A 34 -0.83 2.43 -4.55
C ALA A 34 0.07 3.05 -3.47
N ALA A 35 0.15 2.42 -2.29
CA ALA A 35 1.04 2.86 -1.22
C ALA A 35 2.52 2.82 -1.65
N ALA A 36 2.93 1.80 -2.41
CA ALA A 36 4.30 1.68 -2.90
C ALA A 36 4.67 2.79 -3.89
N MET A 37 3.79 3.12 -4.84
CA MET A 37 4.03 4.22 -5.78
C MET A 37 4.14 5.58 -5.08
N MET A 38 3.32 5.81 -4.05
CA MET A 38 3.44 7.03 -3.25
C MET A 38 4.74 7.07 -2.47
N LEU A 39 5.15 5.96 -1.86
CA LEU A 39 6.41 5.85 -1.15
C LEU A 39 7.61 6.07 -2.07
N ALA A 40 7.63 5.41 -3.24
CA ALA A 40 8.67 5.56 -4.25
C ALA A 40 8.80 7.02 -4.71
N ALA A 41 7.66 7.69 -4.95
CA ALA A 41 7.64 9.10 -5.34
C ALA A 41 8.14 10.05 -4.23
N MET A 42 7.84 9.75 -2.96
CA MET A 42 8.24 10.60 -1.83
C MET A 42 9.68 10.39 -1.38
N ASP A 43 10.10 9.14 -1.23
CA ASP A 43 11.41 8.79 -0.69
C ASP A 43 12.46 8.58 -1.80
N GLY A 44 12.06 8.66 -3.07
CA GLY A 44 12.95 8.52 -4.22
C GLY A 44 13.58 7.13 -4.35
N ILE A 45 12.91 6.11 -3.80
CA ILE A 45 13.33 4.72 -3.85
C ILE A 45 12.69 4.00 -5.03
N GLU A 46 13.30 2.90 -5.46
CA GLU A 46 12.77 2.10 -6.57
C GLU A 46 11.44 1.41 -6.20
N ASP A 47 10.55 1.24 -7.17
CA ASP A 47 9.19 0.71 -6.96
C ASP A 47 9.19 -0.66 -6.28
N GLU A 48 10.13 -1.54 -6.61
CA GLU A 48 10.25 -2.88 -6.00
C GLU A 48 10.66 -2.80 -4.52
N ALA A 49 11.57 -1.89 -4.18
CA ALA A 49 11.98 -1.66 -2.80
C ALA A 49 10.85 -1.00 -1.98
N ALA A 50 10.11 -0.06 -2.59
CA ALA A 50 8.94 0.56 -1.97
C ALA A 50 7.84 -0.46 -1.70
N TYR A 51 7.55 -1.32 -2.67
CA TYR A 51 6.56 -2.38 -2.53
C TYR A 51 6.91 -3.34 -1.40
N THR A 52 8.16 -3.78 -1.32
CA THR A 52 8.64 -4.64 -0.23
C THR A 52 8.48 -3.96 1.13
N GLN A 53 8.82 -2.67 1.25
CA GLN A 53 8.63 -1.93 2.51
C GLN A 53 7.17 -1.84 2.92
N VAL A 54 6.27 -1.51 1.98
CA VAL A 54 4.82 -1.46 2.24
C VAL A 54 4.32 -2.82 2.68
N GLN A 55 4.72 -3.89 1.99
CA GLN A 55 4.35 -5.25 2.34
C GLN A 55 4.79 -5.62 3.77
N ASP A 56 6.04 -5.32 4.13
CA ASP A 56 6.58 -5.60 5.47
C ASP A 56 5.83 -4.81 6.56
N ILE A 57 5.50 -3.54 6.29
CA ILE A 57 4.76 -2.67 7.20
C ILE A 57 3.34 -3.21 7.42
N VAL A 58 2.63 -3.54 6.34
CA VAL A 58 1.28 -4.11 6.42
C VAL A 58 1.30 -5.45 7.17
N ALA A 59 2.23 -6.35 6.84
CA ALA A 59 2.37 -7.65 7.50
C ALA A 59 2.74 -7.55 8.99
N ALA A 60 3.38 -6.46 9.42
CA ALA A 60 3.70 -6.22 10.82
C ALA A 60 2.54 -5.63 11.63
N ASN A 61 1.50 -5.08 10.98
CA ASN A 61 0.42 -4.32 11.62
C ASN A 61 -1.00 -4.89 11.41
N HIS A 62 -1.19 -5.89 10.54
CA HIS A 62 -2.45 -6.62 10.29
C HIS A 62 -2.33 -8.11 10.64
#